data_AF-A0A4U2Y1Y0-F1
#
_entry.id   AF-A0A4U2Y1Y0-F1
#
_cell.length_a   1.000
_cell.length_b   1.000
_cell.length_c   1.000
_cell.angle_alpha   90.00
_cell.angle_beta   90.00
_cell.angle_gamma   90.00
#
_symmetry.space_group_name_H-M   'P 1'
#
loop_
_entity.id
_entity.type
_entity.pdbx_description
1 polymer ?
#
loop_
_entity_poly.entity_id
_entity_poly.type
_entity_poly.pdbx_seq_one_letter_code
_entity_poly.pdbx_strand_id
1 'polypeptide(L)'
;MRLVNTYLSEQELKKQEIEVICNLFMKQYTEEIEVNSYKYDDRKYYETDFDLIEIEFQKDNIYKEIDKLIKIHEKAILLIDQNVEIIVANDDTDAEIQLFENDCNNVSGFGLFITKRFIQELEPYYISEICNAYLNFENVSFGVIFE
;
A
#
# COMPACT_ATOMS: atom_id res chain seq x y z
N MET A 1 6.30 -7.21 12.97
CA MET A 1 5.25 -6.17 12.85
C MET A 1 4.15 -6.68 11.92
N ARG A 2 2.93 -6.15 11.95
CA ARG A 2 1.98 -6.33 10.85
C ARG A 2 2.12 -5.15 9.89
N LEU A 3 2.46 -5.43 8.64
CA LEU A 3 2.45 -4.41 7.59
C LEU A 3 1.20 -4.59 6.75
N VAL A 4 0.26 -3.67 6.94
CA VAL A 4 -1.02 -3.67 6.23
C VAL A 4 -0.80 -3.03 4.87
N ASN A 5 -1.17 -3.74 3.80
CA ASN A 5 -1.12 -3.24 2.43
C ASN A 5 -2.52 -3.21 1.86
N THR A 6 -3.16 -2.05 1.94
CA THR A 6 -4.56 -1.87 1.63
C THR A 6 -4.76 -1.41 0.20
N TYR A 7 -5.61 -2.13 -0.53
CA TYR A 7 -6.04 -1.76 -1.87
C TYR A 7 -7.45 -1.19 -1.78
N LEU A 8 -7.58 0.12 -2.03
CA LEU A 8 -8.86 0.79 -2.18
C LEU A 8 -9.29 0.76 -3.65
N SER A 9 -10.50 0.29 -3.88
CA SER A 9 -11.06 0.08 -5.22
C SER A 9 -12.54 0.50 -5.29
N GLU A 10 -13.02 0.89 -6.47
CA GLU A 10 -14.45 1.21 -6.65
C GLU A 10 -15.34 -0.03 -6.69
N GLN A 11 -14.75 -1.19 -6.98
CA GLN A 11 -15.42 -2.49 -7.04
C GLN A 11 -14.58 -3.50 -6.27
N GLU A 12 -15.23 -4.49 -5.66
CA GLU A 12 -14.54 -5.58 -4.96
C GLU A 12 -13.49 -6.23 -5.87
N LEU A 13 -12.28 -6.46 -5.34
CA LEU A 13 -11.25 -7.21 -6.05
C LEU A 13 -11.73 -8.64 -6.32
N LYS A 14 -11.58 -9.09 -7.57
CA LYS A 14 -11.93 -10.47 -7.92
C LYS A 14 -10.94 -11.42 -7.26
N LYS A 15 -11.40 -12.62 -6.92
CA LYS A 15 -10.55 -13.68 -6.36
C LYS A 15 -9.25 -13.91 -7.15
N GLN A 16 -9.31 -13.86 -8.49
CA GLN A 16 -8.14 -14.03 -9.35
C GLN A 16 -7.14 -12.87 -9.21
N GLU A 17 -7.62 -11.64 -9.00
CA GLU A 17 -6.77 -10.47 -8.78
C GLU A 17 -6.08 -10.57 -7.43
N ILE A 18 -6.81 -10.97 -6.39
CA ILE A 18 -6.27 -11.26 -5.05
C ILE A 18 -5.19 -12.35 -5.12
N GLU A 19 -5.46 -13.48 -5.80
CA GLU A 19 -4.49 -14.56 -5.99
C GLU A 19 -3.22 -14.08 -6.71
N VAL A 20 -3.35 -13.22 -7.72
CA VAL A 20 -2.21 -12.62 -8.41
C VAL A 20 -1.37 -11.76 -7.46
N ILE A 21 -2.00 -10.91 -6.65
CA ILE A 21 -1.31 -10.05 -5.69
C ILE A 21 -0.57 -10.89 -4.64
N CYS A 22 -1.24 -11.88 -4.03
CA CYS A 22 -0.61 -12.78 -3.08
C CYS A 22 0.60 -13.50 -3.69
N ASN A 23 0.49 -13.97 -4.92
CA ASN A 23 1.59 -14.63 -5.63
C ASN A 23 2.77 -13.69 -5.90
N LEU A 24 2.56 -12.37 -6.02
CA LEU A 24 3.66 -11.41 -6.13
C LEU A 24 4.38 -11.23 -4.80
N PHE A 25 3.63 -11.12 -3.69
CA PHE A 25 4.20 -11.05 -2.34
C PHE A 25 4.97 -12.33 -1.99
N MET A 26 4.37 -13.51 -2.17
CA MET A 26 5.01 -14.81 -1.85
C MET A 26 6.30 -15.10 -2.66
N LYS A 27 6.52 -14.39 -3.78
CA LYS A 27 7.78 -14.49 -4.54
C LYS A 27 8.92 -13.69 -3.92
N GLN A 28 8.62 -12.73 -3.05
CA GLN A 28 9.57 -11.76 -2.49
C GLN A 28 9.66 -11.82 -0.96
N TYR A 29 8.66 -12.42 -0.33
CA TYR A 29 8.50 -12.56 1.12
C TYR A 29 8.20 -14.02 1.45
N THR A 30 8.73 -14.48 2.58
CA THR A 30 8.48 -15.81 3.15
C THR A 30 7.48 -15.77 4.30
N GLU A 31 7.17 -14.56 4.76
CA GLU A 31 6.22 -14.21 5.80
C GLU A 31 4.80 -14.67 5.43
N GLU A 32 4.00 -14.91 6.47
CA GLU A 32 2.58 -15.21 6.30
C GLU A 32 1.85 -13.97 5.76
N ILE A 33 0.90 -14.21 4.85
CA ILE A 33 0.03 -13.18 4.27
C ILE A 33 -1.39 -13.49 4.68
N GLU A 34 -1.98 -12.63 5.51
CA GLU A 34 -3.42 -12.66 5.78
C GLU A 34 -4.12 -11.73 4.76
N VAL A 35 -5.25 -12.18 4.20
CA VAL A 35 -6.02 -11.39 3.25
C VAL A 35 -7.42 -11.21 3.77
N ASN A 36 -7.86 -9.96 3.86
CA ASN A 36 -9.22 -9.62 4.25
C ASN A 36 -9.81 -8.60 3.29
N SER A 37 -11.10 -8.74 2.99
CA SER A 37 -11.82 -7.80 2.12
C SER A 37 -13.05 -7.27 2.84
N TYR A 38 -13.27 -5.97 2.75
CA TYR A 38 -14.33 -5.28 3.47
C TYR A 38 -15.09 -4.32 2.56
N LYS A 39 -16.40 -4.17 2.85
CA LYS A 39 -17.21 -3.07 2.37
C LYS A 39 -18.08 -2.57 3.51
N TYR A 40 -17.64 -1.49 4.14
CA TYR A 40 -18.42 -0.79 5.15
C TYR A 40 -19.47 0.11 4.50
N ASP A 41 -20.67 0.16 5.07
CA ASP A 41 -21.83 0.86 4.50
C ASP A 41 -21.61 2.38 4.35
N ASP A 42 -20.78 2.96 5.20
CA ASP A 42 -20.45 4.39 5.25
C ASP A 42 -19.19 4.77 4.47
N ARG A 43 -18.47 3.78 3.91
CA ARG A 43 -17.23 3.99 3.16
C ARG A 43 -17.48 4.10 1.67
N LYS A 44 -16.66 4.89 0.99
CA LYS A 44 -16.74 5.09 -0.47
C LYS A 44 -16.18 3.88 -1.21
N TYR A 45 -15.01 3.39 -0.80
CA TYR A 45 -14.30 2.32 -1.52
C TYR A 45 -14.60 0.93 -0.98
N TYR A 46 -14.27 -0.09 -1.76
CA TYR A 46 -14.00 -1.45 -1.28
C TYR A 46 -12.56 -1.50 -0.82
N GLU A 47 -12.35 -2.21 0.27
CA GLU A 47 -11.06 -2.37 0.92
C GLU A 47 -10.61 -3.83 0.78
N THR A 48 -9.35 -4.05 0.45
CA THR A 48 -8.75 -5.39 0.51
C THR A 48 -7.32 -5.28 1.01
N ASP A 49 -7.08 -5.88 2.16
CA ASP A 49 -5.81 -5.84 2.86
C ASP A 49 -5.01 -7.09 2.58
N PHE A 50 -3.72 -6.89 2.38
CA PHE A 50 -2.71 -7.93 2.31
C PHE A 50 -1.71 -7.71 3.44
N ASP A 51 -1.94 -8.37 4.56
CA ASP A 51 -1.18 -8.19 5.78
C ASP A 51 0.05 -9.09 5.77
N LEU A 52 1.23 -8.49 5.71
CA LEU A 52 2.49 -9.21 5.94
C LEU A 52 2.73 -9.30 7.44
N ILE A 53 2.67 -10.53 7.96
CA ILE A 53 2.79 -10.82 9.39
C ILE A 53 4.25 -11.07 9.77
N GLU A 54 4.64 -10.56 10.95
CA GLU A 54 6.00 -10.72 11.50
C GLU A 54 7.13 -10.15 10.61
N ILE A 55 6.80 -9.23 9.69
CA ILE A 55 7.82 -8.53 8.90
C ILE A 55 8.62 -7.58 9.79
N GLU A 56 9.92 -7.51 9.53
CA GLU A 56 10.87 -6.62 10.20
C GLU A 56 11.69 -5.85 9.17
N PHE A 57 11.73 -4.52 9.34
CA PHE A 57 12.63 -3.67 8.56
C PHE A 57 13.81 -3.22 9.42
N GLN A 58 14.95 -3.03 8.78
CA GLN A 58 16.16 -2.54 9.43
C GLN A 58 16.52 -1.17 8.86
N LYS A 59 17.08 -0.28 9.69
CA LYS A 59 17.52 1.06 9.28
C LYS A 59 18.40 1.02 8.02
N ASP A 60 19.28 0.02 7.94
CA ASP A 60 20.26 -0.10 6.87
C ASP A 60 19.67 -0.62 5.55
N ASN A 61 18.46 -1.21 5.57
CA ASN A 61 17.83 -1.81 4.38
C ASN A 61 16.43 -1.26 4.05
N ILE A 62 15.85 -0.41 4.89
CA ILE A 62 14.45 0.04 4.75
C ILE A 62 14.13 0.57 3.36
N TYR A 63 14.97 1.46 2.80
CA TYR A 63 14.74 2.01 1.45
C TYR A 63 14.71 0.93 0.37
N LYS A 64 15.60 -0.07 0.46
CA LYS A 64 15.62 -1.20 -0.47
C LYS A 64 14.36 -2.05 -0.34
N GLU A 65 13.86 -2.23 0.88
CA GLU A 65 12.63 -2.98 1.13
C GLU A 65 11.39 -2.20 0.68
N ILE A 66 11.35 -0.87 0.85
CA ILE A 66 10.32 0.00 0.29
C ILE A 66 10.32 -0.07 -1.24
N ASP A 67 11.49 0.01 -1.89
CA ASP A 67 11.60 -0.15 -3.34
C ASP A 67 11.08 -1.52 -3.80
N LYS A 68 11.33 -2.58 -3.00
CA LYS A 68 10.81 -3.93 -3.26
C LYS A 68 9.28 -3.96 -3.18
N LEU A 69 8.68 -3.34 -2.14
CA LEU A 69 7.23 -3.21 -2.00
C LEU A 69 6.62 -2.45 -3.17
N ILE A 70 7.17 -1.28 -3.51
CA ILE A 70 6.70 -0.48 -4.66
C ILE A 70 6.72 -1.31 -5.94
N LYS A 71 7.77 -2.12 -6.16
CA LYS A 71 7.87 -2.98 -7.35
C LYS A 71 6.86 -4.14 -7.36
N ILE A 72 6.45 -4.63 -6.20
CA ILE A 72 5.37 -5.63 -6.08
C ILE A 72 4.04 -4.98 -6.48
N HIS A 73 3.73 -3.82 -5.89
CA HIS A 73 2.51 -3.07 -6.16
C HIS A 73 2.41 -2.56 -7.60
N GLU A 74 3.50 -2.06 -8.17
CA GLU A 74 3.57 -1.66 -9.57
C GLU A 74 3.20 -2.82 -10.52
N LYS A 75 3.70 -4.04 -10.23
CA LYS A 75 3.33 -5.24 -10.99
C LYS A 75 1.88 -5.64 -10.76
N ALA A 76 1.37 -5.52 -9.54
CA ALA A 76 -0.03 -5.79 -9.24
C ALA A 76 -0.95 -4.86 -10.04
N ILE A 77 -0.67 -3.56 -10.03
CA ILE A 77 -1.41 -2.54 -10.77
C ILE A 77 -1.51 -2.86 -12.28
N LEU A 78 -0.48 -3.44 -12.88
CA LEU A 78 -0.49 -3.87 -14.27
C LEU A 78 -1.34 -5.11 -14.55
N LEU A 79 -1.50 -5.99 -13.56
CA LEU A 79 -2.09 -7.31 -13.74
C LEU A 79 -3.56 -7.37 -13.32
N ILE A 80 -4.04 -6.40 -12.54
CA ILE A 80 -5.44 -6.29 -12.15
C ILE A 80 -6.22 -5.41 -13.14
N ASP A 81 -7.50 -5.71 -13.34
CA ASP A 81 -8.35 -5.08 -14.35
C ASP A 81 -9.18 -3.94 -13.77
N GLN A 82 -8.59 -3.16 -12.88
CA GLN A 82 -9.21 -1.98 -12.29
C GLN A 82 -8.19 -0.99 -11.72
N ASN A 83 -8.66 0.21 -11.43
CA ASN A 83 -7.87 1.22 -10.73
C ASN A 83 -7.94 0.97 -9.24
N VAL A 84 -6.79 1.08 -8.60
CA VAL A 84 -6.64 0.95 -7.16
C VAL A 84 -5.77 2.08 -6.63
N GLU A 85 -6.03 2.44 -5.39
CA GLU A 85 -5.18 3.31 -4.58
C GLU A 85 -4.61 2.43 -3.47
N ILE A 86 -3.30 2.47 -3.24
CA ILE A 86 -2.64 1.55 -2.32
C ILE A 86 -2.07 2.34 -1.16
N ILE A 87 -2.46 1.97 0.05
CA ILE A 87 -1.96 2.55 1.30
C ILE A 87 -1.20 1.44 2.03
N VAL A 88 0.02 1.74 2.48
CA VAL A 88 0.83 0.82 3.29
C VAL A 88 1.18 1.49 4.61
N ALA A 89 0.80 0.84 5.71
CA ALA A 89 0.97 1.36 7.07
C ALA A 89 1.24 0.24 8.08
N ASN A 90 1.58 0.63 9.30
CA ASN A 90 1.79 -0.30 10.41
C ASN A 90 0.47 -0.60 11.09
N ASP A 91 0.21 -1.88 11.34
CA ASP A 91 -0.90 -2.42 12.12
C ASP A 91 -2.32 -2.21 11.53
N ASP A 92 -2.65 -1.02 11.00
CA ASP A 92 -3.96 -0.64 10.43
C ASP A 92 -3.82 0.57 9.46
N THR A 93 -4.81 0.79 8.59
CA THR A 93 -4.92 1.91 7.63
C THR A 93 -6.20 2.73 7.77
N ASP A 94 -7.09 2.44 8.73
CA ASP A 94 -8.42 3.09 8.83
C ASP A 94 -8.35 4.63 8.84
N ALA A 95 -7.37 5.21 9.56
CA ALA A 95 -7.17 6.65 9.66
C ALA A 95 -6.76 7.27 8.31
N GLU A 96 -5.82 6.64 7.61
CA GLU A 96 -5.39 7.03 6.27
C GLU A 96 -6.55 6.94 5.27
N ILE A 97 -7.36 5.88 5.33
CA ILE A 97 -8.54 5.73 4.48
C ILE A 97 -9.53 6.87 4.73
N GLN A 98 -9.82 7.22 5.99
CA GLN A 98 -10.70 8.36 6.32
C GLN A 98 -10.17 9.68 5.75
N LEU A 99 -8.87 9.94 5.88
CA LEU A 99 -8.25 11.15 5.32
C LEU A 99 -8.35 11.15 3.79
N PHE A 100 -8.06 10.03 3.15
CA PHE A 100 -8.13 9.86 1.71
C PHE A 100 -9.53 10.06 1.14
N GLU A 101 -10.56 9.54 1.83
CA GLU A 101 -11.96 9.69 1.42
C GLU A 101 -12.45 11.14 1.53
N ASN A 102 -11.93 11.90 2.50
CA ASN A 102 -12.22 13.32 2.67
C ASN A 102 -11.49 14.19 1.63
N ASP A 103 -10.20 13.94 1.40
CA ASP A 103 -9.40 14.60 0.37
C ASP A 103 -8.34 13.63 -0.20
N CYS A 104 -8.59 13.14 -1.41
CA CYS A 104 -7.76 12.15 -2.09
C CYS A 104 -6.37 12.65 -2.53
N ASN A 105 -6.05 13.93 -2.33
CA ASN A 105 -4.72 14.50 -2.54
C ASN A 105 -3.97 14.75 -1.22
N ASN A 106 -4.68 14.71 -0.07
CA ASN A 106 -4.10 14.91 1.24
C ASN A 106 -3.52 13.60 1.81
N VAL A 107 -2.46 13.12 1.15
CA VAL A 107 -1.78 11.84 1.45
C VAL A 107 -0.35 12.03 1.96
N SER A 108 0.06 13.28 2.20
CA SER A 108 1.42 13.64 2.60
C SER A 108 1.85 13.01 3.92
N GLY A 109 0.90 12.71 4.81
CA GLY A 109 1.16 12.07 6.11
C GLY A 109 1.26 10.55 6.06
N PHE A 110 0.96 9.91 4.92
CA PHE A 110 0.87 8.45 4.85
C PHE A 110 2.27 7.84 4.80
N GLY A 111 2.43 6.67 5.42
CA GLY A 111 3.71 5.96 5.41
C GLY A 111 4.19 5.70 3.98
N LEU A 112 3.43 4.91 3.23
CA LEU A 112 3.64 4.73 1.80
C LEU A 112 2.30 4.73 1.08
N PHE A 113 2.15 5.61 0.09
CA PHE A 113 0.97 5.71 -0.76
C PHE A 113 1.36 5.51 -2.22
N ILE A 114 0.67 4.63 -2.93
CA ILE A 114 0.95 4.31 -4.34
C ILE A 114 -0.31 4.48 -5.17
N THR A 115 -0.20 5.25 -6.25
CA THR A 115 -1.32 5.62 -7.12
C THR A 115 -0.90 5.72 -8.58
N LYS A 116 -1.83 5.52 -9.53
CA LYS A 116 -1.61 5.88 -10.94
C LYS A 116 -1.61 7.40 -11.17
N ARG A 117 -2.22 8.17 -10.27
CA ARG A 117 -2.39 9.61 -10.42
C ARG A 117 -1.10 10.34 -10.06
N PHE A 118 -0.93 11.54 -10.64
CA PHE A 118 0.10 12.47 -10.19
C PHE A 118 -0.55 13.53 -9.29
N ILE A 119 -0.01 13.71 -8.08
CA ILE A 119 -0.44 14.72 -7.12
C ILE A 119 0.50 15.91 -7.22
N GLN A 120 -0.02 17.04 -7.70
CA GLN A 120 0.78 18.19 -8.11
C GLN A 120 1.61 18.82 -6.97
N GLU A 121 1.10 18.78 -5.74
CA GLU A 121 1.70 19.44 -4.58
C GLU A 121 2.71 18.55 -3.83
N LEU A 122 2.89 17.30 -4.25
CA LEU A 122 3.76 16.33 -3.60
C LEU A 122 4.84 15.85 -4.56
N GLU A 123 6.08 15.80 -4.08
CA GLU A 123 7.18 15.18 -4.82
C GLU A 123 7.13 13.66 -4.60
N PRO A 124 6.97 12.85 -5.67
CA PRO A 124 6.97 11.40 -5.51
C PRO A 124 8.36 10.89 -5.13
N TYR A 125 8.42 9.96 -4.19
CA TYR A 125 9.62 9.18 -3.90
C TYR A 125 10.02 8.30 -5.08
N TYR A 126 9.03 7.76 -5.79
CA TYR A 126 9.23 6.90 -6.96
C TYR A 126 8.23 7.27 -8.07
N ILE A 127 8.70 7.27 -9.32
CA ILE A 127 7.90 7.56 -10.51
C ILE A 127 8.18 6.51 -11.58
N SER A 128 7.12 6.01 -12.22
CA SER A 128 7.20 5.25 -13.46
C SER A 128 6.04 5.60 -14.39
N GLU A 129 6.00 4.94 -15.56
CA GLU A 129 4.86 5.02 -16.47
C GLU A 129 3.58 4.38 -15.89
N ILE A 130 3.69 3.62 -14.79
CA ILE A 130 2.61 2.81 -14.21
C ILE A 130 2.03 3.48 -12.98
N CYS A 131 2.88 3.99 -12.08
CA CYS A 131 2.46 4.58 -10.83
C CYS A 131 3.46 5.61 -10.27
N ASN A 132 2.97 6.41 -9.35
CA ASN A 132 3.74 7.26 -8.46
C ASN A 132 3.64 6.69 -7.04
N ALA A 133 4.75 6.68 -6.31
CA ALA A 133 4.76 6.35 -4.89
C ALA A 133 5.23 7.55 -4.06
N TYR A 134 4.53 7.81 -2.97
CA TYR A 134 4.79 8.88 -2.01
C TYR A 134 5.12 8.23 -0.67
N LEU A 135 6.31 8.52 -0.14
CA LEU A 135 6.87 7.88 1.06
C LEU A 135 7.12 8.94 2.13
N ASN A 136 6.64 8.70 3.35
CA ASN A 136 6.89 9.58 4.48
C ASN A 136 7.29 8.80 5.74
N PHE A 137 8.57 8.94 6.14
CA PHE A 137 9.09 8.35 7.39
C PHE A 137 8.92 9.23 8.63
N GLU A 138 8.51 10.49 8.50
CA GLU A 138 8.28 11.38 9.65
C GLU A 138 7.09 10.92 10.50
N ASN A 139 6.08 10.33 9.85
CA ASN A 139 4.83 9.89 10.51
C ASN A 139 4.73 8.38 10.66
N VAL A 140 5.37 7.60 9.77
CA VAL A 140 5.36 6.12 9.83
C VAL A 140 6.76 5.58 9.64
N SER A 141 7.31 4.97 10.69
CA SER A 141 8.69 4.49 10.66
C SER A 141 8.85 3.05 10.20
N PHE A 142 7.75 2.34 9.92
CA PHE A 142 7.76 0.91 9.60
C PHE A 142 8.52 0.05 10.64
N GLY A 143 8.41 0.42 11.91
CA GLY A 143 9.10 -0.26 13.02
C GLY A 143 10.58 0.10 13.14
N VAL A 144 11.11 0.95 12.27
CA VAL A 144 12.51 1.42 12.31
C VAL A 144 12.64 2.61 13.26
N ILE A 145 13.77 2.68 13.98
CA ILE A 145 14.15 3.86 14.77
C ILE A 145 15.26 4.60 14.02
N PHE A 146 14.95 5.81 13.55
CA PHE A 146 15.91 6.69 12.89
C PHE A 146 16.55 7.62 13.93
N GLU A 147 17.67 7.19 14.53
CA GLU A 147 18.60 8.09 15.25
C GLU A 147 19.13 9.21 14.36
#